data_AF-A0A954S385-F1
#
_entry.id   AF-A0A954S385-F1
#
_cell.length_a   1.000
_cell.length_b   1.000
_cell.length_c   1.000
_cell.angle_alpha   90.00
_cell.angle_beta   90.00
_cell.angle_gamma   90.00
#
_symmetry.space_group_name_H-M   'P 1'
#
loop_
_entity.id
_entity.type
_entity.pdbx_description
1 polymer ?
#
loop_
_entity_poly.entity_id
_entity_poly.type
_entity_poly.pdbx_seq_one_letter_code
_entity_poly.pdbx_strand_id
1 'polypeptide(L)'
;MARWTFIDRAPGRYRVTAICTSHASRATDAPFTLFNGGTLVGTVDVNQQLAPNDFLDGGINREDLMTVNVTGDTLVVKLSNNANGYVMADAIRIERIG
;
A
#
# COMPACT_ATOMS: atom_id res chain seq x y z
N MET A 1 7.24 -10.72 -5.79
CA MET A 1 6.30 -10.31 -4.72
C MET A 1 7.05 -9.63 -3.60
N ALA A 2 6.41 -8.69 -2.90
CA ALA A 2 6.95 -8.01 -1.73
C ALA A 2 5.93 -8.02 -0.58
N ARG A 3 6.41 -7.90 0.66
CA ARG A 3 5.58 -7.91 1.87
C ARG A 3 6.12 -6.92 2.90
N TRP A 4 5.23 -6.08 3.42
CA TRP A 4 5.47 -5.21 4.56
C TRP A 4 4.60 -5.68 5.72
N THR A 5 5.21 -5.86 6.90
CA THR A 5 4.51 -6.27 8.12
C THR A 5 4.73 -5.22 9.18
N PHE A 6 3.64 -4.62 9.65
CA PHE A 6 3.62 -3.68 10.75
C PHE A 6 3.11 -4.42 11.98
N ILE A 7 3.96 -4.55 12.99
CA ILE A 7 3.64 -5.18 14.29
C ILE A 7 3.42 -4.12 15.37
N ASP A 8 2.96 -4.56 16.54
CA ASP A 8 2.74 -3.76 17.76
C ASP A 8 1.90 -2.50 17.53
N ARG A 9 0.87 -2.61 16.68
CA ARG A 9 -0.05 -1.50 16.40
C ARG A 9 -1.14 -1.43 17.46
N ALA A 10 -1.34 -0.25 18.03
CA ALA A 10 -2.52 0.00 18.84
C ALA A 10 -3.77 -0.08 17.93
N PRO A 11 -4.89 -0.67 18.41
CA PRO A 11 -6.13 -0.62 17.67
C PRO A 11 -6.52 0.81 17.28
N GLY A 12 -7.07 0.95 16.07
CA GLY A 12 -7.41 2.26 15.52
C GLY A 12 -7.51 2.25 14.02
N ARG A 13 -7.83 3.43 13.47
CA ARG A 13 -7.95 3.63 12.03
C ARG A 13 -6.61 4.07 11.45
N TYR A 14 -6.16 3.40 10.41
CA TYR A 14 -4.88 3.66 9.75
C TYR A 14 -5.10 3.94 8.27
N ARG A 15 -4.54 5.04 7.76
CA ARG A 15 -4.35 5.25 6.32
C ARG A 15 -3.09 4.52 5.88
N VAL A 16 -3.17 3.80 4.77
CA VAL A 16 -2.05 3.07 4.16
C VAL A 16 -1.75 3.69 2.80
N THR A 17 -0.52 4.17 2.62
CA THR A 17 -0.08 4.79 1.37
C THR A 17 1.19 4.13 0.83
N ALA A 18 1.39 4.22 -0.47
CA ALA A 18 2.57 3.71 -1.15
C ALA A 18 3.35 4.82 -1.86
N ILE A 19 4.66 4.70 -1.90
CA ILE A 19 5.46 5.34 -2.95
C ILE A 19 5.61 4.34 -4.08
N CYS A 20 5.46 4.81 -5.31
CA CYS A 20 5.74 4.06 -6.52
C CYS A 20 6.70 4.89 -7.38
N THR A 21 7.78 4.27 -7.88
CA THR A 21 8.64 4.92 -8.87
C THR A 21 8.03 4.72 -10.26
N SER A 22 7.58 5.83 -10.87
CA SER A 22 6.92 5.77 -12.17
C SER A 22 7.90 5.43 -13.30
N HIS A 23 7.49 4.52 -14.17
CA HIS A 23 8.21 4.22 -15.41
C HIS A 23 7.27 3.59 -16.44
N ALA A 24 7.46 3.89 -17.72
CA ALA A 24 6.56 3.44 -18.80
C ALA A 24 6.47 1.91 -18.94
N SER A 25 7.47 1.17 -18.45
CA SER A 25 7.47 -0.31 -18.47
C SER A 25 6.73 -0.93 -17.28
N ARG A 26 6.17 -0.14 -16.35
CA ARG A 26 5.52 -0.65 -15.14
C ARG A 26 4.10 -1.12 -15.43
N ALA A 27 3.61 -2.00 -14.56
CA ALA A 27 2.22 -2.44 -14.62
C ALA A 27 1.26 -1.28 -14.35
N THR A 28 0.12 -1.30 -15.03
CA THR A 28 -0.98 -0.36 -14.77
C THR A 28 -1.95 -0.88 -13.70
N ASP A 29 -1.78 -2.12 -13.27
CA ASP A 29 -2.68 -2.88 -12.41
C ASP A 29 -1.89 -3.64 -11.32
N ALA A 30 -0.87 -3.01 -10.72
CA ALA A 30 -0.05 -3.65 -9.71
C ALA A 30 -0.88 -3.89 -8.42
N PRO A 31 -1.16 -5.15 -8.02
CA PRO A 31 -2.10 -5.43 -6.93
C PRO A 31 -1.45 -5.32 -5.54
N PHE A 32 -1.94 -4.39 -4.74
CA PHE A 32 -1.63 -4.26 -3.31
C PHE A 32 -2.76 -4.86 -2.46
N THR A 33 -2.47 -5.94 -1.75
CA THR A 33 -3.43 -6.63 -0.88
C THR A 33 -3.11 -6.38 0.60
N LEU A 34 -4.11 -5.93 1.36
CA LEU A 34 -3.99 -5.60 2.78
C LEU A 34 -4.62 -6.67 3.66
N PHE A 35 -3.99 -6.98 4.79
CA PHE A 35 -4.50 -7.93 5.78
C PHE A 35 -4.39 -7.35 7.21
N ASN A 36 -5.43 -7.49 8.02
CA ASN A 36 -5.46 -7.16 9.44
C ASN A 36 -5.49 -8.47 10.25
N GLY A 37 -4.46 -8.75 11.05
CA GLY A 37 -4.39 -10.00 11.83
C GLY A 37 -4.43 -11.28 10.98
N GLY A 38 -4.04 -11.22 9.70
CA GLY A 38 -4.14 -12.32 8.74
C GLY A 38 -5.45 -12.37 7.94
N THR A 39 -6.47 -11.62 8.33
CA THR A 39 -7.74 -11.49 7.59
C THR A 39 -7.58 -10.51 6.44
N LEU A 40 -8.01 -10.92 5.24
CA LEU A 40 -8.02 -10.06 4.06
C LEU A 40 -8.93 -8.85 4.30
N VAL A 41 -8.40 -7.65 4.10
CA VAL A 41 -9.15 -6.39 4.14
C VAL A 41 -9.60 -6.00 2.73
N GLY A 42 -8.70 -6.09 1.75
CA GLY A 42 -8.99 -5.75 0.36
C GLY A 42 -7.74 -5.73 -0.52
N THR A 43 -7.97 -5.53 -1.81
CA THR A 43 -6.92 -5.35 -2.83
C THR A 43 -7.18 -4.06 -3.60
N VAL A 44 -6.10 -3.33 -3.90
CA VAL A 44 -6.12 -2.14 -4.75
C VAL A 44 -5.08 -2.29 -5.86
N ASP A 45 -5.52 -2.11 -7.10
CA ASP A 45 -4.64 -2.14 -8.27
C ASP A 45 -4.13 -0.73 -8.55
N VAL A 46 -2.81 -0.57 -8.58
CA VAL A 46 -2.15 0.74 -8.74
C VAL A 46 -1.47 0.83 -10.09
N ASN A 47 -1.69 1.96 -10.79
CA ASN A 47 -0.99 2.26 -12.02
C ASN A 47 0.41 2.83 -11.74
N GLN A 48 1.42 1.97 -11.79
CA GLN A 48 2.81 2.34 -11.53
C GLN A 48 3.50 3.04 -12.72
N GLN A 49 2.80 3.35 -13.81
CA GLN A 49 3.33 4.20 -14.87
C GLN A 49 3.20 5.69 -14.53
N LEU A 50 2.31 6.03 -13.59
CA LEU A 50 2.06 7.40 -13.16
C LEU A 50 2.83 7.69 -11.88
N ALA A 51 3.32 8.93 -11.77
CA ALA A 51 3.91 9.40 -10.53
C ALA A 51 2.79 9.49 -9.46
N PRO A 52 3.10 9.15 -8.20
CA PRO A 52 2.10 9.24 -7.15
C PRO A 52 1.47 10.62 -7.04
N ASN A 53 0.16 10.69 -6.80
CA ASN A 53 -0.55 11.98 -6.77
C ASN A 53 -1.76 12.08 -5.83
N ASP A 54 -2.05 11.04 -5.03
CA ASP A 54 -3.25 11.03 -4.16
C ASP A 54 -3.06 11.75 -2.81
N PHE A 55 -1.85 11.68 -2.24
CA PHE A 55 -1.58 12.20 -0.89
C PHE A 55 -0.19 12.82 -0.77
N LEU A 56 -0.14 14.09 -0.36
CA LEU A 56 1.11 14.80 -0.07
C LEU A 56 1.45 14.69 1.42
N ASP A 57 2.59 14.09 1.72
CA ASP A 57 3.07 13.88 3.09
C ASP A 57 4.54 14.25 3.21
N GLY A 58 4.84 15.27 4.01
CA GLY A 58 6.22 15.76 4.18
C GLY A 58 6.91 16.18 2.88
N GLY A 59 6.15 16.64 1.88
CA GLY A 59 6.67 17.01 0.56
C GLY A 59 6.81 15.85 -0.43
N ILE A 60 6.41 14.63 -0.06
CA ILE A 60 6.47 13.44 -0.91
C ILE A 60 5.05 13.04 -1.30
N ASN A 61 4.78 12.95 -2.60
CA ASN A 61 3.52 12.41 -3.09
C ASN A 61 3.47 10.89 -2.94
N ARG A 62 2.30 10.38 -2.62
CA ARG A 62 2.02 8.96 -2.35
C ARG A 62 0.68 8.57 -2.96
N GLU A 63 0.54 7.31 -3.30
CA GLU A 63 -0.72 6.68 -3.69
C GLU A 63 -1.48 6.30 -2.43
N ASP A 64 -2.78 6.64 -2.35
CA ASP A 64 -3.63 6.23 -1.23
C ASP A 64 -4.17 4.82 -1.54
N LEU A 65 -3.71 3.82 -0.78
CA LEU A 65 -4.17 2.46 -1.00
C LEU A 65 -5.53 2.27 -0.33
N MET A 66 -5.58 2.40 0.99
CA MET A 66 -6.79 2.13 1.74
C MET A 66 -6.69 2.66 3.17
N THR A 67 -7.85 2.96 3.75
CA THR A 67 -7.99 3.12 5.20
C THR A 67 -8.46 1.81 5.84
N VAL A 68 -7.73 1.34 6.85
CA VAL A 68 -7.97 0.07 7.55
C VAL A 68 -8.29 0.33 9.02
N ASN A 69 -9.35 -0.29 9.53
CA ASN A 69 -9.59 -0.37 10.98
C ASN A 69 -8.82 -1.57 11.53
N VAL A 70 -7.69 -1.30 12.18
CA VAL A 70 -6.86 -2.31 12.83
C VAL A 70 -7.48 -2.62 14.19
N THR A 71 -7.79 -3.90 14.41
CA THR A 71 -8.39 -4.41 15.64
C THR A 71 -7.41 -5.24 16.47
N GLY A 72 -6.36 -5.75 15.83
CA GLY A 72 -5.25 -6.46 16.47
C GLY A 72 -4.00 -5.60 16.53
N ASP A 73 -2.85 -6.27 16.53
CA ASP A 73 -1.51 -5.69 16.59
C ASP A 73 -0.78 -5.67 15.25
N THR A 74 -1.35 -6.32 14.23
CA THR A 74 -0.68 -6.56 12.95
C THR A 74 -1.46 -6.06 11.74
N LEU A 75 -0.77 -5.32 10.88
CA LEU A 75 -1.22 -4.92 9.55
C LEU A 75 -0.18 -5.36 8.52
N VAL A 76 -0.62 -6.02 7.46
CA VAL A 76 0.26 -6.56 6.42
C VAL A 76 -0.17 -6.01 5.07
N VAL A 77 0.80 -5.58 4.28
CA VAL A 77 0.60 -5.23 2.87
C VAL A 77 1.42 -6.19 2.02
N LYS A 78 0.80 -6.78 1.00
CA LYS A 78 1.47 -7.62 0.00
C LYS A 78 1.34 -6.97 -1.36
N LEU A 79 2.44 -6.95 -2.11
CA LEU A 79 2.46 -6.56 -3.52
C LEU A 79 2.78 -7.79 -4.37
N SER A 80 1.84 -8.18 -5.23
CA SER A 80 2.03 -9.29 -6.17
C SER A 80 2.48 -8.77 -7.53
N ASN A 81 3.19 -9.61 -8.30
CA ASN A 81 3.53 -9.35 -9.70
C ASN A 81 2.55 -10.02 -10.67
N ASN A 82 1.39 -10.47 -10.17
CA ASN A 82 0.27 -10.90 -11.02
C ASN A 82 -0.42 -9.66 -11.61
N ALA A 83 0.24 -9.06 -12.59
CA ALA A 83 -0.08 -7.76 -13.17
C ALA A 83 0.36 -7.74 -14.64
N ASN A 84 -0.08 -6.74 -15.41
CA ASN A 84 0.15 -6.64 -16.85
C ASN A 84 1.54 -6.10 -17.26
N GLY A 85 2.45 -5.93 -16.31
CA GLY A 85 3.79 -5.38 -16.55
C GLY A 85 4.74 -5.55 -15.37
N TYR A 86 5.88 -4.85 -15.40
CA TYR A 86 6.83 -4.92 -14.28
C TYR A 86 6.26 -4.24 -13.03
N VAL A 87 6.22 -4.98 -11.93
CA VAL A 87 5.85 -4.44 -10.63
C VAL A 87 7.10 -4.07 -9.85
N MET A 88 7.15 -2.83 -9.32
CA MET A 88 8.24 -2.36 -8.48
C MET A 88 7.73 -2.16 -7.05
N ALA A 89 8.44 -2.76 -6.10
CA ALA A 89 8.24 -2.54 -4.68
C ALA A 89 9.16 -1.40 -4.22
N ASP A 90 8.60 -0.43 -3.52
CA ASP A 90 9.35 0.65 -2.89
C ASP A 90 8.93 0.74 -1.41
N ALA A 91 8.18 1.76 -1.01
CA ALA A 91 7.85 2.01 0.39
C ALA A 91 6.35 2.04 0.68
N ILE A 92 5.95 1.41 1.79
CA ILE A 92 4.62 1.54 2.38
C ILE A 92 4.72 2.38 3.64
N ARG A 93 3.83 3.36 3.79
CA ARG A 93 3.63 4.12 5.04
C ARG A 93 2.26 3.79 5.60
N ILE A 94 2.19 3.70 6.93
CA ILE A 94 0.93 3.65 7.66
C ILE A 94 0.87 4.83 8.63
N GLU A 95 -0.29 5.47 8.70
CA GLU A 95 -0.54 6.61 9.56
C GLU A 95 -1.83 6.39 10.33
N ARG A 96 -1.76 6.49 11.66
CA ARG A 96 -2.96 6.46 12.49
C ARG A 96 -3.72 7.77 12.28
N ILE A 97 -5.01 7.67 11.99
CA ILE A 97 -5.88 8.82 11.77
C ILE A 97 -7.06 8.75 12.75
N GLY A 98 -7.37 9.87 13.41
CA GLY A 98 -8.35 9.92 14.50
C GLY A 98 -7.68 9.81 15.87
#